data_AF-A3X3Z1-F1
#
_entry.id   AF-A3X3Z1-F1
#
_cell.length_a   1.000
_cell.length_b   1.000
_cell.length_c   1.000
_cell.angle_alpha   90.00
_cell.angle_beta   90.00
_cell.angle_gamma   90.00
#
_symmetry.space_group_name_H-M   'P 1'
#
loop_
_entity.id
_entity.type
_entity.pdbx_description
1 polymer ?
#
loop_
_entity_poly.entity_id
_entity_poly.type
_entity_poly.pdbx_seq_one_letter_code
_entity_poly.pdbx_strand_id
1 'polypeptide(L)'
;MRWLLYSIALLFLVGCSGPLQTVGSIGAGGVCLDGDGGYQMPQRNLVFAVTEETSTQFAFSYELGAAMGDDGDVYCLAYRGSGTASDQIALDIKDGLLQRVYSKTIDQTVGIAARVREGLAQAADREFSLNLEGKPSVRQLEVDPFDLEAMVFANAALRPYGYCVYLDASNDPYVPRWSNALCPQPGSAGQAMAGSFRAGADGKLGKGGLSDTDLDGTNLRSLTTDPIDGVLYKPNLTHDLVVLRSQDPSGLGSWKLHSVAPIRLPNAAPTLIARIDRGAFVTRESELVFEDGVLVDAALEKTSEVNAVVDLTIEVFNTIFSIPVQILKLEANEAANRQGLIAANAQLLEETRNYREALESLDATEKEIVEEQAVEALEARLTKACEEGIQNEGDDEDYQSRVTSCLLEAKKCAPEDESCIAEAVREADSL
;
A
#
# COMPACT_ATOMS: atom_id res chain seq x y z
N MET A 1 59.23 51.70 -35.32
CA MET A 1 57.87 51.12 -35.46
C MET A 1 57.93 49.59 -35.44
N ARG A 2 57.98 48.94 -34.26
CA ARG A 2 57.91 47.45 -34.16
C ARG A 2 57.55 46.91 -32.76
N TRP A 3 56.96 47.73 -31.88
CA TRP A 3 56.82 47.47 -30.44
C TRP A 3 55.38 47.77 -29.91
N LEU A 4 54.36 47.57 -30.75
CA LEU A 4 52.99 48.06 -30.48
C LEU A 4 51.89 47.04 -30.84
N LEU A 5 52.21 45.74 -30.81
CA LEU A 5 51.29 44.64 -31.17
C LEU A 5 51.14 43.54 -30.09
N TYR A 6 51.73 43.71 -28.90
CA TYR A 6 51.73 42.68 -27.84
C TYR A 6 50.78 42.95 -26.66
N SER A 7 49.92 43.98 -26.73
CA SER A 7 49.12 44.45 -25.58
C SER A 7 47.60 44.28 -25.72
N ILE A 8 47.11 43.53 -26.72
CA ILE A 8 45.67 43.31 -26.96
C ILE A 8 45.37 41.80 -27.09
N ALA A 9 45.71 41.03 -26.06
CA ALA A 9 45.51 39.58 -26.03
C ALA A 9 45.11 39.01 -24.66
N LEU A 10 44.70 39.86 -23.70
CA LEU A 10 44.54 39.45 -22.29
C LEU A 10 43.31 40.06 -21.56
N LEU A 11 42.20 40.29 -22.27
CA LEU A 11 41.05 41.06 -21.74
C LEU A 11 39.66 40.50 -22.07
N PHE A 12 39.54 39.22 -22.44
CA PHE A 12 38.26 38.55 -22.75
C PHE A 12 38.10 37.17 -22.07
N LEU A 13 38.54 37.05 -20.81
CA LEU A 13 38.24 35.91 -19.93
C LEU A 13 37.59 36.37 -18.61
N VAL A 14 36.61 37.27 -18.73
CA VAL A 14 35.65 37.57 -17.66
C VAL A 14 34.25 37.26 -18.20
N GLY A 15 34.03 36.00 -18.54
CA GLY A 15 32.68 35.46 -18.62
C GLY A 15 32.20 35.25 -17.19
N CYS A 16 31.25 36.07 -16.73
CA CYS A 16 30.69 35.94 -15.40
C CYS A 16 29.93 34.61 -15.30
N SER A 17 30.57 33.59 -14.73
CA SER A 17 29.84 32.51 -14.06
C SER A 17 29.02 33.16 -12.94
N GLY A 18 27.69 33.17 -13.10
CA GLY A 18 26.79 33.62 -12.05
C GLY A 18 27.01 32.83 -10.75
N PRO A 19 26.66 33.40 -9.59
CA PRO A 19 26.79 32.67 -8.33
C PRO A 19 25.98 31.37 -8.39
N LEU A 20 26.61 30.25 -8.01
CA LEU A 20 25.89 28.99 -7.85
C LEU A 20 24.77 29.19 -6.82
N GLN A 21 23.55 28.81 -7.19
CA GLN A 21 22.45 28.71 -6.24
C GLN A 21 22.26 27.28 -5.75
N THR A 22 21.68 27.18 -4.56
CA THR A 22 21.58 25.96 -3.78
C THR A 22 20.13 25.66 -3.45
N VAL A 23 19.68 24.41 -3.56
CA VAL A 23 18.37 24.03 -3.01
C VAL A 23 18.45 24.22 -1.50
N GLY A 24 17.74 25.23 -1.02
CA GLY A 24 17.39 25.38 0.39
C GLY A 24 15.87 25.44 0.47
N SER A 25 15.31 24.83 1.50
CA SER A 25 13.96 25.21 1.91
C SER A 25 14.05 26.67 2.37
N ILE A 26 13.23 27.53 1.76
CA ILE A 26 13.06 28.89 2.25
C ILE A 26 11.77 28.88 3.05
N GLY A 27 11.88 29.00 4.37
CA GLY A 27 10.75 28.97 5.28
C GLY A 27 9.70 30.02 4.91
N ALA A 28 8.45 29.78 5.33
CA ALA A 28 7.26 30.54 4.95
C ALA A 28 7.50 32.07 4.78
N GLY A 29 7.43 32.53 3.53
CA GLY A 29 7.68 33.93 3.14
C GLY A 29 9.02 34.19 2.42
N GLY A 30 9.87 33.17 2.25
CA GLY A 30 11.07 33.26 1.41
C GLY A 30 10.77 33.36 -0.09
N VAL A 31 11.59 34.11 -0.82
CA VAL A 31 11.48 34.29 -2.28
C VAL A 31 12.67 33.62 -2.97
N CYS A 32 12.42 32.78 -3.98
CA CYS A 32 13.47 32.20 -4.82
C CYS A 32 14.23 33.32 -5.56
N LEU A 33 15.55 33.37 -5.38
CA LEU A 33 16.37 34.52 -5.78
C LEU A 33 16.38 34.77 -7.29
N ASP A 34 16.25 33.73 -8.11
CA ASP A 34 16.30 33.82 -9.59
C ASP A 34 14.94 34.07 -10.26
N GLY A 35 13.85 34.12 -9.49
CA GLY A 35 12.51 34.43 -10.03
C GLY A 35 11.81 33.29 -10.79
N ASP A 36 12.46 32.13 -10.94
CA ASP A 36 11.91 30.92 -11.59
C ASP A 36 10.70 30.28 -10.87
N GLY A 37 10.26 30.86 -9.75
CA GLY A 37 9.13 30.40 -8.94
C GLY A 37 9.54 29.40 -7.86
N GLY A 38 8.79 29.43 -6.76
CA GLY A 38 8.85 28.43 -5.71
C GLY A 38 7.61 27.54 -5.77
N TYR A 39 7.76 26.27 -5.40
CA TYR A 39 6.66 25.30 -5.31
C TYR A 39 6.60 24.69 -3.91
N GLN A 40 5.43 24.15 -3.57
CA GLN A 40 5.19 23.43 -2.32
C GLN A 40 5.03 21.92 -2.61
N MET A 41 5.28 21.09 -1.60
CA MET A 41 4.96 19.66 -1.70
C MET A 41 3.43 19.47 -1.75
N PRO A 42 2.92 18.47 -2.50
CA PRO A 42 1.50 18.19 -2.50
C PRO A 42 1.03 17.62 -1.15
N GLN A 43 -0.11 18.13 -0.67
CA GLN A 43 -0.94 17.50 0.34
C GLN A 43 -2.39 17.43 -0.18
N ARG A 44 -3.16 16.47 0.35
CA ARG A 44 -4.61 16.33 0.10
C ARG A 44 -5.32 16.07 1.41
N ASN A 45 -6.46 16.73 1.58
CA ASN A 45 -7.35 16.51 2.72
C ASN A 45 -8.41 15.45 2.38
N LEU A 46 -8.95 14.79 3.40
CA LEU A 46 -10.19 14.02 3.29
C LEU A 46 -11.37 14.94 3.55
N VAL A 47 -12.38 14.85 2.67
CA VAL A 47 -13.64 15.57 2.79
C VAL A 47 -14.71 14.57 3.20
N PHE A 48 -15.04 14.55 4.48
CA PHE A 48 -16.12 13.71 5.03
C PHE A 48 -17.45 14.44 4.95
N ALA A 49 -18.48 13.78 4.42
CA ALA A 49 -19.83 14.31 4.35
C ALA A 49 -20.83 13.36 5.02
N VAL A 50 -21.76 13.96 5.77
CA VAL A 50 -22.90 13.24 6.36
C VAL A 50 -24.19 13.85 5.82
N THR A 51 -25.02 13.01 5.21
CA THR A 51 -26.30 13.40 4.61
C THR A 51 -27.45 12.71 5.34
N GLU A 52 -28.53 13.42 5.63
CA GLU A 52 -29.74 12.85 6.21
C GLU A 52 -30.54 12.10 5.13
N GLU A 53 -30.74 10.79 5.32
CA GLU A 53 -31.65 9.99 4.48
C GLU A 53 -33.06 10.00 5.08
N THR A 54 -33.14 9.88 6.41
CA THR A 54 -34.36 10.04 7.22
C THR A 54 -33.98 10.65 8.57
N SER A 55 -34.97 11.08 9.36
CA SER A 55 -34.77 11.69 10.69
C SER A 55 -34.03 10.84 11.73
N THR A 56 -33.74 9.57 11.42
CA THR A 56 -32.94 8.66 12.24
C THR A 56 -31.83 7.93 11.47
N GLN A 57 -31.67 8.18 10.17
CA GLN A 57 -30.68 7.51 9.32
C GLN A 57 -29.86 8.52 8.54
N PHE A 58 -28.55 8.44 8.76
CA PHE A 58 -27.55 9.25 8.06
C PHE A 58 -26.74 8.35 7.12
N ALA A 59 -26.50 8.84 5.91
CA ALA A 59 -25.49 8.30 5.00
C ALA A 59 -24.16 9.01 5.26
N PHE A 60 -23.07 8.24 5.19
CA PHE A 60 -21.71 8.75 5.21
C PHE A 60 -21.08 8.58 3.84
N SER A 61 -20.44 9.63 3.34
CA SER A 61 -19.54 9.58 2.19
C SER A 61 -18.23 10.28 2.52
N TYR A 62 -17.20 9.95 1.76
CA TYR A 62 -15.92 10.64 1.80
C TYR A 62 -15.44 10.88 0.37
N GLU A 63 -14.73 11.97 0.18
CA GLU A 63 -14.09 12.34 -1.08
C GLU A 63 -12.65 12.80 -0.78
N LEU A 64 -11.77 12.74 -1.79
CA LEU A 64 -10.47 13.40 -1.71
C LEU A 64 -10.69 14.88 -2.03
N GLY A 65 -10.22 15.77 -1.16
CA GLY A 65 -10.16 17.20 -1.43
C GLY A 65 -9.23 17.50 -2.61
N ALA A 66 -9.32 18.72 -3.12
CA ALA A 66 -8.36 19.22 -4.10
C ALA A 66 -6.93 19.13 -3.53
N ALA A 67 -5.96 18.85 -4.39
CA ALA A 67 -4.57 18.97 -3.99
C ALA A 67 -4.22 20.43 -3.71
N MET A 68 -3.42 20.63 -2.67
CA MET A 68 -2.92 21.94 -2.25
C MET A 68 -1.45 21.80 -1.83
N GLY A 69 -0.73 22.92 -1.80
CA GLY A 69 0.60 22.96 -1.20
C GLY A 69 0.56 22.66 0.29
N ASP A 70 1.57 21.98 0.82
CA ASP A 70 1.83 21.88 2.26
C ASP A 70 2.13 23.27 2.83
N ASP A 71 1.50 23.64 3.95
CA ASP A 71 1.66 24.94 4.63
C ASP A 71 3.08 25.17 5.20
N GLY A 72 3.97 24.19 5.03
CA GLY A 72 5.38 24.24 5.37
C GLY A 72 6.23 25.02 4.37
N ASP A 73 7.37 24.45 4.02
CA ASP A 73 8.41 25.17 3.29
C ASP A 73 8.11 25.33 1.79
N VAL A 74 8.56 26.46 1.24
CA VAL A 74 8.63 26.67 -0.21
C VAL A 74 9.98 26.18 -0.72
N TYR A 75 9.93 25.37 -1.76
CA TYR A 75 11.09 24.77 -2.42
C TYR A 75 11.37 25.53 -3.71
N CYS A 76 12.63 25.89 -3.92
CA CYS A 76 13.10 26.39 -5.20
C CYS A 76 13.80 25.25 -5.94
N LEU A 77 13.64 25.18 -7.27
CA LEU A 77 14.60 24.44 -8.08
C LEU A 77 15.97 25.11 -7.93
N ALA A 78 17.01 24.35 -7.60
CA ALA A 78 18.37 24.79 -7.92
C ALA A 78 18.90 23.90 -9.03
N TYR A 79 19.49 24.56 -10.02
CA TYR A 79 20.07 23.89 -11.17
C TYR A 79 21.42 24.51 -11.49
N ARG A 80 22.36 23.65 -11.89
CA ARG A 80 23.80 23.95 -12.03
C ARG A 80 24.13 25.30 -12.70
N GLY A 81 23.58 25.52 -13.90
CA GLY A 81 24.28 26.23 -14.98
C GLY A 81 25.60 25.53 -15.37
N SER A 82 25.91 25.38 -16.66
CA SER A 82 27.26 25.01 -17.11
C SER A 82 27.83 26.10 -18.01
N GLY A 83 29.08 26.49 -17.78
CA GLY A 83 29.81 27.36 -18.71
C GLY A 83 30.08 26.71 -20.09
N THR A 84 29.85 25.40 -20.23
CA THR A 84 30.10 24.64 -21.47
C THR A 84 28.82 24.18 -22.18
N ALA A 85 27.64 24.35 -21.57
CA ALA A 85 26.37 23.90 -22.14
C ALA A 85 25.35 25.04 -22.17
N SER A 86 24.51 25.05 -23.20
CA SER A 86 23.28 25.84 -23.21
C SER A 86 22.20 25.04 -22.52
N ASP A 87 22.07 25.29 -21.23
CA ASP A 87 20.99 24.76 -20.42
C ASP A 87 19.73 25.61 -20.61
N GLN A 88 18.59 24.97 -20.87
CA GLN A 88 17.27 25.57 -20.83
C GLN A 88 16.42 24.80 -19.82
N ILE A 89 15.66 25.51 -18.99
CA ILE A 89 14.68 24.94 -18.07
C ILE A 89 13.39 25.72 -18.20
N ALA A 90 12.28 24.99 -18.13
CA ALA A 90 10.97 25.57 -17.88
C ALA A 90 10.33 24.84 -16.70
N LEU A 91 9.83 25.62 -15.75
CA LEU A 91 8.96 25.18 -14.67
C LEU A 91 7.53 25.60 -14.99
N ASP A 92 6.59 24.67 -14.85
CA ASP A 92 5.17 24.96 -14.84
C ASP A 92 4.66 24.71 -13.41
N ILE A 93 4.12 25.76 -12.79
CA ILE A 93 3.65 25.76 -11.40
C ILE A 93 2.24 26.35 -11.40
N LYS A 94 1.29 25.59 -10.85
CA LYS A 94 -0.13 25.97 -10.76
C LYS A 94 -0.58 25.80 -9.31
N ASP A 95 -1.21 26.83 -8.75
CA ASP A 95 -1.74 26.82 -7.38
C ASP A 95 -0.70 26.44 -6.31
N GLY A 96 0.56 26.85 -6.53
CA GLY A 96 1.72 26.50 -5.68
C GLY A 96 2.28 25.10 -5.91
N LEU A 97 1.61 24.25 -6.70
CA LEU A 97 2.01 22.89 -7.01
C LEU A 97 2.73 22.78 -8.34
N LEU A 98 3.81 22.02 -8.36
CA LEU A 98 4.57 21.70 -9.56
C LEU A 98 3.70 20.89 -10.53
N GLN A 99 3.65 21.28 -11.80
CA GLN A 99 2.93 20.58 -12.87
C GLN A 99 3.89 19.97 -13.89
N ARG A 100 5.01 20.64 -14.16
CA ARG A 100 5.99 20.18 -15.15
C ARG A 100 7.36 20.75 -14.87
N VAL A 101 8.39 19.92 -15.09
CA VAL A 101 9.77 20.37 -15.19
C VAL A 101 10.35 19.85 -16.48
N TYR A 102 10.57 20.76 -17.42
CA TYR A 102 11.27 20.47 -18.67
C TYR A 102 12.69 21.00 -18.56
N SER A 103 13.69 20.18 -18.90
CA SER A 103 15.08 20.61 -19.06
C SER A 103 15.64 20.15 -20.41
N LYS A 104 16.44 21.01 -21.03
CA LYS A 104 17.16 20.73 -22.27
C LYS A 104 18.60 21.20 -22.11
N THR A 105 19.52 20.24 -22.08
CA THR A 105 20.96 20.48 -22.04
C THR A 105 21.50 20.29 -23.46
N ILE A 106 22.04 21.35 -24.06
CA ILE A 106 22.75 21.28 -25.35
C ILE A 106 24.24 21.55 -25.10
N ASP A 107 25.12 20.59 -25.39
CA ASP A 107 26.56 20.83 -25.33
C ASP A 107 26.97 21.89 -26.35
N GLN A 108 27.55 23.01 -25.89
CA GLN A 108 28.03 24.08 -26.76
C GLN A 108 29.55 24.00 -27.02
N THR A 109 30.23 22.93 -26.60
CA THR A 109 31.67 22.73 -26.90
C THR A 109 31.96 22.79 -28.40
N VAL A 110 30.99 22.43 -29.26
CA VAL A 110 31.06 22.59 -30.74
C VAL A 110 30.46 23.92 -31.22
N GLY A 111 29.56 24.54 -30.43
CA GLY A 111 28.68 25.64 -30.83
C GLY A 111 29.08 27.06 -30.41
N ILE A 112 30.01 27.26 -29.47
CA ILE A 112 30.40 28.60 -28.96
C ILE A 112 30.92 29.56 -30.06
N ALA A 113 31.28 29.05 -31.24
CA ALA A 113 31.61 29.87 -32.41
C ALA A 113 30.39 30.54 -33.11
N ALA A 114 29.14 30.16 -32.78
CA ALA A 114 27.98 30.34 -33.68
C ALA A 114 26.69 30.97 -33.10
N ARG A 115 26.75 31.71 -31.96
CA ARG A 115 25.86 32.87 -31.66
C ARG A 115 24.36 32.58 -31.36
N VAL A 116 23.60 33.66 -31.08
CA VAL A 116 22.11 33.86 -31.11
C VAL A 116 21.42 33.48 -29.77
N ARG A 117 20.63 34.32 -29.04
CA ARG A 117 19.53 35.32 -29.26
C ARG A 117 18.11 34.72 -29.36
N GLU A 118 17.13 35.47 -28.83
CA GLU A 118 15.66 35.27 -28.89
C GLU A 118 15.11 34.02 -28.15
N GLY A 119 13.95 34.01 -27.49
CA GLY A 119 13.02 35.10 -27.12
C GLY A 119 11.53 34.74 -27.28
N LEU A 120 10.71 34.98 -26.23
CA LEU A 120 9.23 34.83 -26.13
C LEU A 120 8.64 33.39 -26.04
N ALA A 121 7.38 33.14 -25.62
CA ALA A 121 6.46 33.72 -24.59
C ALA A 121 5.06 33.01 -24.60
N GLN A 122 4.32 33.03 -23.47
CA GLN A 122 2.86 32.69 -23.29
C GLN A 122 2.47 31.20 -23.56
N ALA A 123 1.30 30.62 -23.22
CA ALA A 123 -0.02 31.03 -22.67
C ALA A 123 -0.74 29.77 -22.07
N ALA A 124 -1.88 29.75 -21.34
CA ALA A 124 -2.60 30.65 -20.42
C ALA A 124 -3.88 29.91 -19.86
N ASP A 125 -4.52 30.43 -18.79
CA ASP A 125 -5.84 30.09 -18.20
C ASP A 125 -6.27 28.63 -17.89
N ARG A 126 -6.84 28.42 -16.69
CA ARG A 126 -7.85 27.38 -16.40
C ARG A 126 -8.90 27.91 -15.42
N GLU A 127 -10.16 28.01 -15.87
CA GLU A 127 -11.31 28.09 -14.98
C GLU A 127 -11.53 26.75 -14.24
N PHE A 128 -12.03 26.81 -13.01
CA PHE A 128 -12.47 25.66 -12.24
C PHE A 128 -13.94 25.83 -11.87
N SER A 129 -14.80 24.87 -12.25
CA SER A 129 -16.22 24.87 -11.90
C SER A 129 -16.58 23.61 -11.11
N LEU A 130 -17.06 23.81 -9.88
CA LEU A 130 -17.68 22.76 -9.08
C LEU A 130 -19.20 22.89 -9.16
N ASN A 131 -19.83 22.02 -9.95
CA ASN A 131 -21.27 21.79 -9.86
C ASN A 131 -21.55 20.72 -8.80
N LEU A 132 -21.82 21.15 -7.56
CA LEU A 132 -22.49 20.32 -6.57
C LEU A 132 -23.98 20.65 -6.54
N GLU A 133 -24.77 20.03 -7.43
CA GLU A 133 -26.21 19.84 -7.19
C GLU A 133 -26.40 18.70 -6.18
N GLY A 134 -25.98 18.94 -4.95
CA GLY A 134 -26.14 18.05 -3.81
C GLY A 134 -27.41 18.34 -3.03
N LYS A 135 -28.06 17.28 -2.51
CA LYS A 135 -28.95 17.43 -1.35
C LYS A 135 -28.16 18.10 -0.21
N PRO A 136 -28.77 18.96 0.63
CA PRO A 136 -28.04 19.62 1.71
C PRO A 136 -27.38 18.59 2.62
N SER A 137 -26.06 18.56 2.61
CA SER A 137 -25.29 17.79 3.58
C SER A 137 -25.54 18.41 4.97
N VAL A 138 -25.81 17.56 5.97
CA VAL A 138 -25.99 18.01 7.36
C VAL A 138 -24.66 18.53 7.89
N ARG A 139 -23.56 17.93 7.43
CA ARG A 139 -22.21 18.31 7.80
C ARG A 139 -21.22 17.91 6.71
N GLN A 140 -20.27 18.79 6.44
CA GLN A 140 -19.06 18.53 5.65
C GLN A 140 -17.85 18.92 6.50
N LEU A 141 -16.80 18.11 6.46
CA LEU A 141 -15.58 18.27 7.26
C LEU A 141 -14.39 17.99 6.36
N GLU A 142 -13.50 18.95 6.22
CA GLU A 142 -12.22 18.78 5.53
C GLU A 142 -11.10 18.63 6.56
N VAL A 143 -10.24 17.63 6.39
CA VAL A 143 -9.23 17.24 7.40
C VAL A 143 -7.98 16.62 6.77
N ASP A 144 -6.78 16.99 7.22
CA ASP A 144 -5.56 16.22 6.95
C ASP A 144 -5.61 14.95 7.81
N PRO A 145 -5.72 13.73 7.23
CA PRO A 145 -5.87 12.52 8.02
C PRO A 145 -4.59 12.10 8.77
N PHE A 146 -3.48 12.81 8.57
CA PHE A 146 -2.23 12.64 9.30
C PHE A 146 -2.03 13.68 10.41
N ASP A 147 -2.98 14.60 10.61
CA ASP A 147 -3.06 15.46 11.78
C ASP A 147 -3.96 14.83 12.85
N LEU A 148 -3.37 14.53 14.02
CA LEU A 148 -4.07 13.91 15.15
C LEU A 148 -5.19 14.81 15.70
N GLU A 149 -4.95 16.11 15.86
CA GLU A 149 -5.93 17.02 16.45
C GLU A 149 -7.11 17.22 15.49
N ALA A 150 -6.82 17.38 14.20
CA ALA A 150 -7.84 17.52 13.17
C ALA A 150 -8.67 16.22 13.01
N MET A 151 -8.04 15.04 13.05
CA MET A 151 -8.77 13.76 13.03
C MET A 151 -9.56 13.47 14.30
N VAL A 152 -9.08 13.88 15.48
CA VAL A 152 -9.86 13.81 16.73
C VAL A 152 -11.07 14.73 16.65
N PHE A 153 -10.91 15.95 16.13
CA PHE A 153 -12.02 16.88 15.91
C PHE A 153 -13.04 16.34 14.90
N ALA A 154 -12.58 15.82 13.77
CA ALA A 154 -13.44 15.21 12.75
C ALA A 154 -14.23 14.03 13.31
N ASN A 155 -13.59 13.14 14.07
CA ASN A 155 -14.27 12.01 14.72
C ASN A 155 -15.27 12.45 15.80
N ALA A 156 -14.93 13.46 16.62
CA ALA A 156 -15.87 14.03 17.58
C ALA A 156 -17.08 14.65 16.87
N ALA A 157 -16.88 15.22 15.68
CA ALA A 157 -17.92 15.80 14.84
C ALA A 157 -18.80 14.75 14.10
N LEU A 158 -18.24 13.58 13.75
CA LEU A 158 -18.95 12.47 13.09
C LEU A 158 -19.70 11.56 14.08
N ARG A 159 -19.22 11.45 15.32
CA ARG A 159 -19.76 10.53 16.35
C ARG A 159 -21.27 10.66 16.62
N PRO A 160 -21.90 11.86 16.67
CA PRO A 160 -23.35 11.98 16.84
C PRO A 160 -24.18 11.30 15.75
N TYR A 161 -23.61 11.14 14.55
CA TYR A 161 -24.24 10.47 13.41
C TYR A 161 -23.93 8.96 13.35
N GLY A 162 -23.19 8.44 14.33
CA GLY A 162 -22.83 7.03 14.42
C GLY A 162 -21.66 6.62 13.55
N TYR A 163 -20.78 7.54 13.15
CA TYR A 163 -19.59 7.26 12.34
C TYR A 163 -18.29 7.58 13.08
N CYS A 164 -17.25 6.78 12.82
CA CYS A 164 -15.87 7.01 13.25
C CYS A 164 -14.92 6.48 12.16
N VAL A 165 -13.85 7.22 11.89
CA VAL A 165 -12.95 7.00 10.75
C VAL A 165 -11.48 7.11 11.15
N TYR A 166 -10.64 6.26 10.57
CA TYR A 166 -9.20 6.26 10.75
C TYR A 166 -8.49 5.64 9.54
N LEU A 167 -7.18 5.88 9.40
CA LEU A 167 -6.32 5.15 8.47
C LEU A 167 -5.69 3.94 9.18
N ASP A 168 -5.69 2.75 8.57
CA ASP A 168 -5.14 1.55 9.24
C ASP A 168 -3.60 1.51 9.23
N ALA A 169 -3.00 1.69 10.41
CA ALA A 169 -1.57 1.58 10.68
C ALA A 169 -1.06 0.12 10.80
N SER A 170 -1.91 -0.90 10.66
CA SER A 170 -1.52 -2.30 10.91
C SER A 170 -0.54 -2.83 9.86
N ASN A 171 -0.72 -2.43 8.59
CA ASN A 171 0.10 -2.87 7.46
C ASN A 171 0.79 -1.69 6.75
N ASP A 172 0.65 -0.47 7.25
CA ASP A 172 1.17 0.75 6.64
C ASP A 172 2.19 1.44 7.58
N PRO A 173 3.48 1.48 7.22
CA PRO A 173 4.51 2.10 8.06
C PRO A 173 4.50 3.63 8.03
N TYR A 174 3.76 4.25 7.11
CA TYR A 174 3.64 5.71 6.98
C TYR A 174 2.45 6.26 7.77
N VAL A 175 1.44 5.42 8.04
CA VAL A 175 0.29 5.79 8.89
C VAL A 175 0.68 5.75 10.38
N PRO A 176 0.50 6.85 11.13
CA PRO A 176 0.82 6.87 12.56
C PRO A 176 -0.03 5.90 13.38
N ARG A 177 0.61 5.18 14.32
CA ARG A 177 -0.06 4.21 15.20
C ARG A 177 -1.22 4.77 16.05
N TRP A 178 -1.28 6.08 16.27
CA TRP A 178 -2.42 6.71 16.97
C TRP A 178 -3.72 6.62 16.18
N SER A 179 -3.65 6.49 14.85
CA SER A 179 -4.79 6.42 13.94
C SER A 179 -5.75 5.28 14.33
N ASN A 180 -5.22 4.06 14.51
CA ASN A 180 -5.98 2.87 14.92
C ASN A 180 -6.66 2.99 16.28
N ALA A 181 -6.29 3.97 17.09
CA ALA A 181 -6.82 4.21 18.42
C ALA A 181 -7.80 5.40 18.49
N LEU A 182 -8.06 6.09 17.37
CA LEU A 182 -9.12 7.10 17.25
C LEU A 182 -10.51 6.49 17.54
N CYS A 183 -10.75 5.28 17.03
CA CYS A 183 -12.01 4.58 17.15
C CYS A 183 -11.87 3.40 18.13
N PRO A 184 -12.48 3.45 19.33
CA PRO A 184 -12.31 2.39 20.33
C PRO A 184 -12.92 1.08 19.83
N GLN A 185 -12.13 0.00 19.82
CA GLN A 185 -12.59 -1.30 19.33
C GLN A 185 -13.67 -1.91 20.26
N PRO A 186 -14.64 -2.66 19.70
CA PRO A 186 -15.66 -3.33 20.50
C PRO A 186 -15.00 -4.35 21.44
N GLY A 187 -15.19 -4.16 22.74
CA GLY A 187 -14.57 -4.99 23.79
C GLY A 187 -13.39 -4.33 24.52
N SER A 188 -12.77 -3.27 23.97
CA SER A 188 -11.76 -2.48 24.69
C SER A 188 -12.42 -1.50 25.68
N ALA A 189 -13.18 -2.03 26.63
CA ALA A 189 -13.93 -1.25 27.60
C ALA A 189 -12.99 -0.47 28.55
N GLY A 190 -12.87 0.85 28.34
CA GLY A 190 -12.34 1.79 29.34
C GLY A 190 -10.97 2.39 29.09
N GLN A 191 -10.20 1.97 28.06
CA GLN A 191 -8.99 2.70 27.65
C GLN A 191 -9.36 3.91 26.77
N ALA A 192 -9.99 4.90 27.39
CA ALA A 192 -10.16 6.22 26.79
C ALA A 192 -8.78 6.88 26.60
N MET A 193 -8.35 7.01 25.34
CA MET A 193 -7.07 7.61 24.92
C MET A 193 -6.79 9.03 25.46
N ALA A 194 -7.81 9.70 25.98
CA ALA A 194 -7.77 11.07 26.52
C ALA A 194 -6.78 11.30 27.69
N GLY A 195 -6.13 10.27 28.23
CA GLY A 195 -5.21 10.37 29.37
C GLY A 195 -3.73 10.10 29.11
N SER A 196 -3.37 9.37 28.05
CA SER A 196 -2.01 8.80 27.90
C SER A 196 -1.21 9.32 26.70
N PHE A 197 -1.87 9.81 25.65
CA PHE A 197 -1.19 10.62 24.63
C PHE A 197 -0.96 12.03 25.17
N ARG A 198 -0.01 12.14 26.12
CA ARG A 198 0.74 13.38 26.28
C ARG A 198 1.54 13.56 25.00
N ALA A 199 1.00 14.35 24.08
CA ALA A 199 1.83 14.99 23.07
C ALA A 199 3.06 15.60 23.77
N GLY A 200 4.23 15.51 23.13
CA GLY A 200 5.35 16.35 23.53
C GLY A 200 4.92 17.81 23.51
N ALA A 201 5.61 18.68 24.26
CA ALA A 201 5.23 20.08 24.39
C ALA A 201 5.32 20.89 23.07
N ASP A 202 5.82 20.25 22.02
CA ASP A 202 5.90 20.65 20.62
C ASP A 202 4.61 20.37 19.82
N GLY A 203 3.72 19.49 20.28
CA GLY A 203 2.37 19.24 19.72
C GLY A 203 2.32 18.55 18.34
N LYS A 204 3.32 18.80 17.50
CA LYS A 204 3.50 18.19 16.18
C LYS A 204 4.26 16.88 16.33
N LEU A 205 3.54 15.76 16.36
CA LEU A 205 4.08 14.52 15.82
C LEU A 205 4.40 14.79 14.35
N GLY A 206 5.69 14.83 13.99
CA GLY A 206 6.13 15.20 12.64
C GLY A 206 5.39 14.43 11.54
N LYS A 207 5.16 15.06 10.39
CA LYS A 207 4.35 14.55 9.25
C LYS A 207 4.93 13.29 8.54
N GLY A 208 5.74 12.48 9.23
CA GLY A 208 6.25 11.20 8.76
C GLY A 208 6.70 10.31 9.93
N GLY A 209 6.53 9.00 9.81
CA GLY A 209 6.78 8.00 10.87
C GLY A 209 8.25 7.76 11.29
N LEU A 210 9.16 8.68 10.93
CA LEU A 210 10.52 8.77 11.49
C LEU A 210 10.54 10.03 12.36
N SER A 211 10.86 9.87 13.64
CA SER A 211 10.84 10.99 14.59
C SER A 211 11.75 12.12 14.10
N ASP A 212 11.22 13.34 14.02
CA ASP A 212 12.02 14.56 13.79
C ASP A 212 13.06 14.80 14.90
N THR A 213 13.10 13.97 15.95
CA THR A 213 14.21 13.93 16.92
C THR A 213 15.40 13.08 16.48
N ASP A 214 15.21 12.10 15.57
CA ASP A 214 16.30 11.36 14.90
C ASP A 214 16.69 12.06 13.58
N LEU A 215 15.76 12.81 12.99
CA LEU A 215 16.00 13.78 11.91
C LEU A 215 16.08 15.23 12.43
N ASP A 216 16.58 15.43 13.66
CA ASP A 216 16.78 16.76 14.23
C ASP A 216 17.51 17.63 13.20
N GLY A 217 16.92 18.79 12.88
CA GLY A 217 17.22 19.58 11.68
C GLY A 217 18.66 20.09 11.58
N THR A 218 19.45 19.82 12.62
CA THR A 218 20.91 19.93 12.68
C THR A 218 21.63 18.97 11.72
N ASN A 219 21.14 17.73 11.52
CA ASN A 219 21.87 16.72 10.74
C ASN A 219 21.51 16.68 9.25
N LEU A 220 20.25 16.90 8.85
CA LEU A 220 19.90 17.00 7.42
C LEU A 220 20.45 18.29 6.78
N ARG A 221 20.52 19.40 7.54
CA ARG A 221 21.25 20.61 7.12
C ARG A 221 22.78 20.44 7.09
N SER A 222 23.32 19.38 7.70
CA SER A 222 24.76 19.12 7.75
C SER A 222 25.23 17.98 6.83
N LEU A 223 24.32 17.15 6.31
CA LEU A 223 24.69 15.97 5.50
C LEU A 223 25.16 16.33 4.08
N THR A 224 24.71 17.46 3.53
CA THR A 224 25.31 18.08 2.35
C THR A 224 25.32 19.60 2.49
N THR A 225 26.50 20.19 2.70
CA THR A 225 26.74 21.61 2.33
C THR A 225 26.68 21.81 0.81
N ASP A 226 26.82 20.72 0.06
CA ASP A 226 26.54 20.68 -1.37
C ASP A 226 25.02 20.80 -1.61
N PRO A 227 24.58 21.61 -2.59
CA PRO A 227 23.18 21.67 -2.93
C PRO A 227 22.70 20.36 -3.56
N ILE A 228 21.45 20.04 -3.25
CA ILE A 228 20.73 18.93 -3.87
C ILE A 228 20.40 19.31 -5.31
N ASP A 229 21.15 18.79 -6.29
CA ASP A 229 20.88 19.03 -7.71
C ASP A 229 19.64 18.20 -8.15
N GLY A 230 18.45 18.80 -8.14
CA GLY A 230 17.22 18.13 -8.60
C GLY A 230 15.90 18.77 -8.13
N VAL A 231 14.81 18.05 -8.40
CA VAL A 231 13.43 18.39 -7.98
C VAL A 231 13.04 17.49 -6.81
N LEU A 232 12.60 18.09 -5.70
CA LEU A 232 12.00 17.36 -4.59
C LEU A 232 10.54 17.06 -4.91
N TYR A 233 10.05 15.87 -4.56
CA TYR A 233 8.65 15.50 -4.76
C TYR A 233 8.17 14.47 -3.74
N LYS A 234 6.85 14.36 -3.55
CA LYS A 234 6.22 13.27 -2.79
C LYS A 234 5.43 12.37 -3.74
N PRO A 235 5.64 11.05 -3.76
CA PRO A 235 4.79 10.13 -4.51
C PRO A 235 3.42 9.98 -3.83
N ASN A 236 2.42 9.50 -4.56
CA ASN A 236 1.15 9.09 -3.95
C ASN A 236 1.32 7.73 -3.27
N LEU A 237 0.87 7.59 -2.01
CA LEU A 237 0.82 6.31 -1.33
C LEU A 237 -0.64 5.85 -1.14
N THR A 238 -0.87 4.55 -1.28
CA THR A 238 -2.19 3.95 -1.03
C THR A 238 -2.30 3.61 0.46
N HIS A 239 -3.31 4.15 1.13
CA HIS A 239 -3.64 3.92 2.54
C HIS A 239 -5.06 3.34 2.67
N ASP A 240 -5.31 2.51 3.68
CA ASP A 240 -6.66 1.97 3.93
C ASP A 240 -7.45 2.87 4.89
N LEU A 241 -8.45 3.58 4.37
CA LEU A 241 -9.43 4.33 5.16
C LEU A 241 -10.48 3.36 5.73
N VAL A 242 -10.48 3.20 7.04
CA VAL A 242 -11.45 2.38 7.77
C VAL A 242 -12.58 3.25 8.29
N VAL A 243 -13.80 2.90 7.92
CA VAL A 243 -15.04 3.51 8.44
C VAL A 243 -15.72 2.52 9.37
N LEU A 244 -15.91 2.90 10.63
CA LEU A 244 -16.73 2.19 11.59
C LEU A 244 -18.09 2.88 11.74
N ARG A 245 -19.13 2.08 11.98
CA ARG A 245 -20.49 2.56 12.26
C ARG A 245 -21.00 1.99 13.59
N SER A 246 -21.61 2.84 14.40
CA SER A 246 -22.45 2.43 15.54
C SER A 246 -23.92 2.51 15.15
N GLN A 247 -24.72 1.54 15.59
CA GLN A 247 -26.19 1.58 15.49
C GLN A 247 -26.82 2.46 16.57
N ASP A 248 -26.07 2.72 17.65
CA ASP A 248 -26.46 3.62 18.74
C ASP A 248 -25.29 4.57 19.01
N PRO A 249 -25.31 5.81 18.46
CA PRO A 249 -24.24 6.79 18.68
C PRO A 249 -24.19 7.34 20.10
N SER A 250 -25.29 7.24 20.85
CA SER A 250 -25.47 7.85 22.17
C SER A 250 -25.23 6.85 23.31
N GLY A 251 -25.48 5.56 23.08
CA GLY A 251 -25.33 4.50 24.08
C GLY A 251 -24.00 3.75 24.02
N LEU A 252 -23.97 2.60 24.70
CA LEU A 252 -22.81 1.71 24.83
C LEU A 252 -22.65 0.78 23.60
N GLY A 253 -23.08 1.24 22.43
CA GLY A 253 -23.06 0.48 21.18
C GLY A 253 -21.65 0.09 20.76
N SER A 254 -21.47 -1.18 20.36
CA SER A 254 -20.23 -1.64 19.73
C SER A 254 -20.05 -0.99 18.37
N TRP A 255 -18.91 -0.33 18.13
CA TRP A 255 -18.49 0.04 16.78
C TRP A 255 -18.34 -1.22 15.92
N LYS A 256 -18.98 -1.24 14.76
CA LYS A 256 -18.87 -2.32 13.77
C LYS A 256 -18.17 -1.79 12.52
N LEU A 257 -17.36 -2.62 11.87
CA LEU A 257 -16.77 -2.30 10.58
C LEU A 257 -17.88 -2.03 9.56
N HIS A 258 -17.85 -0.87 8.91
CA HIS A 258 -18.80 -0.49 7.87
C HIS A 258 -18.19 -0.64 6.48
N SER A 259 -16.99 -0.10 6.30
CA SER A 259 -16.19 -0.25 5.07
C SER A 259 -14.71 -0.08 5.37
N VAL A 260 -13.88 -0.65 4.49
CA VAL A 260 -12.47 -0.30 4.32
C VAL A 260 -12.33 0.12 2.86
N ALA A 261 -11.64 1.22 2.60
CA ALA A 261 -11.44 1.70 1.24
C ALA A 261 -10.01 2.20 1.00
N PRO A 262 -9.36 1.77 -0.09
CA PRO A 262 -8.04 2.27 -0.45
C PRO A 262 -8.16 3.71 -0.97
N ILE A 263 -7.50 4.63 -0.28
CA ILE A 263 -7.35 6.03 -0.70
C ILE A 263 -5.90 6.31 -1.07
N ARG A 264 -5.66 7.33 -1.90
CA ARG A 264 -4.30 7.70 -2.32
C ARG A 264 -3.98 9.12 -1.85
N LEU A 265 -2.98 9.25 -0.99
CA LEU A 265 -2.54 10.53 -0.42
C LEU A 265 -1.00 10.67 -0.49
N PRO A 266 -0.48 11.88 -0.77
CA PRO A 266 0.95 12.15 -0.70
C PRO A 266 1.43 12.58 0.71
N ASN A 267 0.52 12.93 1.63
CA ASN A 267 0.86 13.68 2.85
C ASN A 267 1.99 13.04 3.68
N ALA A 268 1.87 11.74 3.99
CA ALA A 268 2.87 10.96 4.74
C ALA A 268 3.92 10.26 3.86
N ALA A 269 3.93 10.52 2.54
CA ALA A 269 4.92 9.96 1.65
C ALA A 269 6.31 10.58 1.90
N PRO A 270 7.38 9.78 1.81
CA PRO A 270 8.74 10.29 1.95
C PRO A 270 9.05 11.25 0.80
N THR A 271 9.70 12.37 1.10
CA THR A 271 10.19 13.29 0.07
C THR A 271 11.36 12.64 -0.68
N LEU A 272 11.21 12.51 -1.99
CA LEU A 272 12.19 11.94 -2.92
C LEU A 272 12.81 13.04 -3.78
N ILE A 273 13.96 12.75 -4.40
CA ILE A 273 14.68 13.67 -5.30
C ILE A 273 14.71 13.08 -6.71
N ALA A 274 14.04 13.76 -7.66
CA ALA A 274 14.20 13.53 -9.08
C ALA A 274 15.39 14.36 -9.60
N ARG A 275 16.54 13.70 -9.82
CA ARG A 275 17.76 14.36 -10.29
C ARG A 275 17.66 14.73 -11.77
N ILE A 276 17.95 15.99 -12.07
CA ILE A 276 18.07 16.50 -13.45
C ILE A 276 19.55 16.43 -13.84
N ASP A 277 20.02 15.21 -14.07
CA ASP A 277 21.43 14.97 -14.43
C ASP A 277 21.75 15.44 -15.85
N ARG A 278 22.97 15.99 -16.01
CA ARG A 278 23.53 16.35 -17.31
C ARG A 278 24.22 15.16 -17.95
N GLY A 279 24.09 15.05 -19.26
CA GLY A 279 25.02 14.24 -20.06
C GLY A 279 26.19 15.12 -20.51
N ALA A 280 27.43 14.66 -20.34
CA ALA A 280 28.57 15.28 -20.99
C ALA A 280 28.57 14.93 -22.49
N PHE A 281 28.86 15.91 -23.35
CA PHE A 281 28.98 15.74 -24.81
C PHE A 281 27.72 15.24 -25.53
N VAL A 282 26.54 15.35 -24.92
CA VAL A 282 25.28 14.90 -25.50
C VAL A 282 24.15 15.91 -25.31
N THR A 283 23.31 16.07 -26.34
CA THR A 283 22.01 16.70 -26.16
C THR A 283 21.13 15.76 -25.34
N ARG A 284 20.59 16.29 -24.23
CA ARG A 284 19.69 15.58 -23.33
C ARG A 284 18.47 16.45 -23.07
N GLU A 285 17.30 15.87 -23.25
CA GLU A 285 16.01 16.46 -22.87
C GLU A 285 15.39 15.59 -21.78
N SER A 286 14.91 16.21 -20.71
CA SER A 286 14.24 15.51 -19.62
C SER A 286 12.95 16.23 -19.29
N GLU A 287 11.85 15.50 -19.20
CA GLU A 287 10.55 16.03 -18.86
C GLU A 287 9.97 15.24 -17.70
N LEU A 288 9.72 15.93 -16.60
CA LEU A 288 9.03 15.41 -15.43
C LEU A 288 7.62 16.00 -15.44
N VAL A 289 6.61 15.13 -15.50
CA VAL A 289 5.19 15.55 -15.51
C VAL A 289 4.59 15.22 -14.15
N PHE A 290 3.92 16.21 -13.58
CA PHE A 290 3.26 16.13 -12.30
C PHE A 290 1.77 16.40 -12.49
N GLU A 291 0.92 15.56 -11.91
CA GLU A 291 -0.49 15.86 -11.73
C GLU A 291 -0.67 16.23 -10.27
N ASP A 292 -1.26 17.40 -10.00
CA ASP A 292 -1.57 17.83 -8.63
C ASP A 292 -0.33 17.84 -7.69
N GLY A 293 0.84 18.18 -8.22
CA GLY A 293 2.12 18.17 -7.48
C GLY A 293 2.78 16.80 -7.32
N VAL A 294 2.13 15.71 -7.73
CA VAL A 294 2.63 14.33 -7.64
C VAL A 294 3.22 13.92 -8.99
N LEU A 295 4.45 13.38 -8.99
CA LEU A 295 5.12 12.91 -10.20
C LEU A 295 4.38 11.70 -10.81
N VAL A 296 3.86 11.84 -12.04
CA VAL A 296 3.16 10.79 -12.78
C VAL A 296 3.98 10.20 -13.93
N ASP A 297 4.84 11.01 -14.56
CA ASP A 297 5.71 10.56 -15.67
C ASP A 297 7.08 11.23 -15.62
N ALA A 298 8.08 10.54 -16.17
CA ALA A 298 9.46 10.98 -16.25
C ALA A 298 10.09 10.52 -17.58
N ALA A 299 9.96 11.34 -18.61
CA ALA A 299 10.56 11.12 -19.91
C ALA A 299 12.01 11.61 -19.96
N LEU A 300 12.86 10.86 -20.66
CA LEU A 300 14.27 11.17 -20.88
C LEU A 300 14.66 10.83 -22.32
N GLU A 301 14.92 11.86 -23.12
CA GLU A 301 15.44 11.72 -24.47
C GLU A 301 16.95 12.04 -24.51
N LYS A 302 17.71 11.17 -25.17
CA LYS A 302 19.15 11.33 -25.41
C LYS A 302 19.42 11.24 -26.91
N THR A 303 19.71 12.36 -27.55
CA THR A 303 19.77 12.41 -29.03
C THR A 303 21.16 12.16 -29.61
N SER A 304 22.22 12.07 -28.78
CA SER A 304 23.60 12.34 -29.26
C SER A 304 24.69 11.31 -28.95
N GLU A 305 24.42 10.19 -28.27
CA GLU A 305 25.47 9.19 -28.00
C GLU A 305 25.97 8.44 -29.26
N VAL A 306 25.21 8.50 -30.38
CA VAL A 306 25.44 7.66 -31.57
C VAL A 306 26.36 8.29 -32.63
N ASN A 307 26.35 9.62 -32.80
CA ASN A 307 26.95 10.28 -33.98
C ASN A 307 28.43 10.68 -33.85
N ALA A 308 29.08 10.49 -32.69
CA ALA A 308 30.44 10.97 -32.46
C ALA A 308 31.55 9.90 -32.59
N VAL A 309 31.22 8.60 -32.53
CA VAL A 309 32.22 7.51 -32.41
C VAL A 309 31.96 6.32 -33.34
N VAL A 310 30.79 6.21 -33.99
CA VAL A 310 30.38 4.96 -34.67
C VAL A 310 29.93 5.17 -36.12
N ASP A 311 30.92 5.30 -37.01
CA ASP A 311 30.82 4.89 -38.43
C ASP A 311 31.08 3.36 -38.55
N LEU A 312 30.80 2.61 -37.47
CA LEU A 312 31.17 1.20 -37.28
C LEU A 312 30.06 0.41 -36.57
N THR A 313 28.94 0.24 -37.26
CA THR A 313 28.03 -0.91 -37.17
C THR A 313 27.99 -1.68 -35.85
N ILE A 314 26.93 -1.50 -35.04
CA ILE A 314 26.17 -2.63 -34.48
C ILE A 314 24.74 -2.18 -34.13
N GLU A 315 23.80 -2.90 -34.73
CA GLU A 315 22.40 -2.99 -34.33
C GLU A 315 22.33 -3.83 -33.04
N VAL A 316 22.15 -3.18 -31.89
CA VAL A 316 21.63 -3.70 -30.59
C VAL A 316 22.04 -2.70 -29.50
N PHE A 317 21.06 -2.11 -28.81
CA PHE A 317 21.00 -1.97 -27.33
C PHE A 317 19.71 -1.23 -26.95
N ASN A 318 18.63 -1.99 -26.73
CA ASN A 318 17.32 -1.48 -26.33
C ASN A 318 17.06 -1.78 -24.84
N THR A 319 18.08 -1.60 -23.99
CA THR A 319 18.06 -2.06 -22.60
C THR A 319 19.04 -1.25 -21.74
N ILE A 320 18.72 -1.08 -20.46
CA ILE A 320 19.48 -0.34 -19.43
C ILE A 320 19.32 1.20 -19.49
N PHE A 321 18.10 1.68 -19.21
CA PHE A 321 17.85 2.88 -18.37
C PHE A 321 16.38 2.85 -17.86
N SER A 322 16.04 1.84 -17.04
CA SER A 322 14.69 1.67 -16.46
C SER A 322 14.72 1.48 -14.94
N ILE A 323 15.40 2.39 -14.26
CA ILE A 323 15.38 2.59 -12.80
C ILE A 323 15.37 4.12 -12.65
N PRO A 324 14.17 4.74 -12.66
CA PRO A 324 13.20 4.59 -11.58
C PRO A 324 11.75 4.25 -12.01
N VAL A 325 11.53 3.74 -13.23
CA VAL A 325 10.18 3.39 -13.76
C VAL A 325 9.51 2.20 -13.02
N GLN A 326 10.22 1.49 -12.14
CA GLN A 326 9.65 0.34 -11.41
C GLN A 326 8.58 0.73 -10.38
N ILE A 327 8.63 1.94 -9.81
CA ILE A 327 7.59 2.43 -8.89
C ILE A 327 6.29 2.74 -9.67
N LEU A 328 6.39 3.34 -10.87
CA LEU A 328 5.22 3.58 -11.74
C LEU A 328 4.65 2.28 -12.32
N LYS A 329 5.50 1.29 -12.65
CA LYS A 329 5.02 -0.06 -13.04
C LYS A 329 4.37 -0.85 -11.90
N LEU A 330 4.59 -0.44 -10.65
CA LEU A 330 3.92 -1.03 -9.49
C LEU A 330 2.43 -0.68 -9.48
N GLU A 331 2.02 0.47 -10.01
CA GLU A 331 0.60 0.87 -10.09
C GLU A 331 -0.21 0.01 -11.08
N ALA A 332 0.32 -0.22 -12.28
CA ALA A 332 -0.32 -1.10 -13.27
C ALA A 332 -0.38 -2.55 -12.77
N ASN A 333 0.65 -3.00 -12.03
CA ASN A 333 0.64 -4.31 -11.39
C ASN A 333 -0.20 -4.35 -10.10
N GLU A 334 -0.61 -3.24 -9.50
CA GLU A 334 -1.35 -3.28 -8.23
C GLU A 334 -2.74 -3.92 -8.42
N ALA A 335 -3.42 -3.60 -9.52
CA ALA A 335 -4.70 -4.23 -9.87
C ALA A 335 -4.54 -5.73 -10.21
N ALA A 336 -3.48 -6.09 -10.94
CA ALA A 336 -3.16 -7.49 -11.25
C ALA A 336 -2.72 -8.28 -10.00
N ASN A 337 -1.98 -7.67 -9.09
CA ASN A 337 -1.57 -8.23 -7.81
C ASN A 337 -2.77 -8.38 -6.87
N ARG A 338 -3.72 -7.45 -6.86
CA ARG A 338 -4.99 -7.60 -6.12
C ARG A 338 -5.84 -8.75 -6.69
N GLN A 339 -5.93 -8.90 -8.01
CA GLN A 339 -6.54 -10.09 -8.63
C GLN A 339 -5.79 -11.38 -8.26
N GLY A 340 -4.46 -11.35 -8.27
CA GLY A 340 -3.61 -12.46 -7.84
C GLY A 340 -3.79 -12.83 -6.36
N LEU A 341 -3.93 -11.85 -5.48
CA LEU A 341 -4.17 -12.05 -4.04
C LEU A 341 -5.58 -12.60 -3.78
N ILE A 342 -6.59 -12.11 -4.51
CA ILE A 342 -7.95 -12.65 -4.49
C ILE A 342 -7.96 -14.11 -4.98
N ALA A 343 -7.25 -14.41 -6.08
CA ALA A 343 -7.12 -15.76 -6.60
C ALA A 343 -6.38 -16.70 -5.64
N ALA A 344 -5.28 -16.26 -5.02
CA ALA A 344 -4.54 -17.03 -4.02
C ALA A 344 -5.38 -17.29 -2.75
N ASN A 345 -6.13 -16.29 -2.27
CA ASN A 345 -7.06 -16.47 -1.16
C ASN A 345 -8.23 -17.42 -1.51
N ALA A 346 -8.71 -17.40 -2.77
CA ALA A 346 -9.70 -18.35 -3.24
C ALA A 346 -9.14 -19.79 -3.29
N GLN A 347 -7.91 -19.98 -3.76
CA GLN A 347 -7.22 -21.27 -3.73
C GLN A 347 -7.02 -21.79 -2.30
N LEU A 348 -6.59 -20.94 -1.36
CA LEU A 348 -6.43 -21.35 0.05
C LEU A 348 -7.78 -21.74 0.68
N LEU A 349 -8.87 -21.04 0.34
CA LEU A 349 -10.23 -21.41 0.75
C LEU A 349 -10.69 -22.75 0.14
N GLU A 350 -10.31 -23.04 -1.10
CA GLU A 350 -10.59 -24.31 -1.78
C GLU A 350 -9.78 -25.47 -1.17
N GLU A 351 -8.47 -25.30 -0.96
CA GLU A 351 -7.64 -26.29 -0.25
C GLU A 351 -8.14 -26.55 1.18
N THR A 352 -8.60 -25.51 1.89
CA THR A 352 -9.19 -25.67 3.23
C THR A 352 -10.50 -26.48 3.20
N ARG A 353 -11.31 -26.37 2.13
CA ARG A 353 -12.51 -27.22 1.96
C ARG A 353 -12.11 -28.66 1.62
N ASN A 354 -11.24 -28.84 0.65
CA ASN A 354 -10.75 -30.17 0.23
C ASN A 354 -10.10 -30.92 1.39
N TYR A 355 -9.34 -30.22 2.25
CA TYR A 355 -8.75 -30.79 3.47
C TYR A 355 -9.81 -31.19 4.50
N ARG A 356 -10.89 -30.40 4.67
CA ARG A 356 -12.01 -30.76 5.55
C ARG A 356 -12.77 -31.98 5.02
N GLU A 357 -13.09 -32.01 3.72
CA GLU A 357 -13.76 -33.14 3.08
C GLU A 357 -12.92 -34.43 3.17
N ALA A 358 -11.59 -34.32 3.06
CA ALA A 358 -10.67 -35.43 3.29
C ALA A 358 -10.66 -35.91 4.77
N LEU A 359 -10.74 -35.00 5.75
CA LEU A 359 -10.87 -35.40 7.16
C LEU A 359 -12.21 -36.07 7.46
N GLU A 360 -13.32 -35.58 6.87
CA GLU A 360 -14.64 -36.19 7.01
C GLU A 360 -14.71 -37.58 6.37
N SER A 361 -14.03 -37.80 5.24
CA SER A 361 -13.94 -39.14 4.63
C SER A 361 -13.05 -40.10 5.43
N LEU A 362 -12.00 -39.62 6.10
CA LEU A 362 -11.19 -40.43 7.01
C LEU A 362 -11.96 -40.86 8.26
N ASP A 363 -12.72 -39.97 8.90
CA ASP A 363 -13.58 -40.28 10.05
C ASP A 363 -14.72 -41.26 9.68
N ALA A 364 -15.26 -41.16 8.45
CA ALA A 364 -16.18 -42.17 7.92
C ALA A 364 -15.50 -43.54 7.73
N THR A 365 -14.31 -43.57 7.13
CA THR A 365 -13.53 -44.81 6.91
C THR A 365 -13.12 -45.46 8.24
N GLU A 366 -12.74 -44.66 9.25
CA GLU A 366 -12.39 -45.17 10.59
C GLU A 366 -13.60 -45.84 11.26
N LYS A 367 -14.81 -45.29 11.09
CA LYS A 367 -16.05 -45.91 11.59
C LYS A 367 -16.36 -47.23 10.90
N GLU A 368 -16.23 -47.30 9.58
CA GLU A 368 -16.43 -48.55 8.82
C GLU A 368 -15.44 -49.64 9.27
N ILE A 369 -14.16 -49.30 9.47
CA ILE A 369 -13.14 -50.23 9.98
C ILE A 369 -13.45 -50.68 11.42
N VAL A 370 -13.89 -49.78 12.30
CA VAL A 370 -14.26 -50.12 13.68
C VAL A 370 -15.50 -51.02 13.72
N GLU A 371 -16.48 -50.81 12.84
CA GLU A 371 -17.66 -51.67 12.70
C GLU A 371 -17.27 -53.06 12.16
N GLU A 372 -16.44 -53.14 11.12
CA GLU A 372 -15.91 -54.40 10.58
C GLU A 372 -15.12 -55.20 11.64
N GLN A 373 -14.22 -54.54 12.38
CA GLN A 373 -13.46 -55.16 13.47
C GLN A 373 -14.37 -55.60 14.64
N ALA A 374 -15.45 -54.88 14.93
CA ALA A 374 -16.41 -55.28 15.95
C ALA A 374 -17.18 -56.54 15.54
N VAL A 375 -17.53 -56.69 14.26
CA VAL A 375 -18.15 -57.90 13.70
C VAL A 375 -17.18 -59.08 13.74
N GLU A 376 -15.93 -58.92 13.28
CA GLU A 376 -14.91 -59.99 13.33
C GLU A 376 -14.65 -60.45 14.78
N ALA A 377 -14.52 -59.51 15.71
CA ALA A 377 -14.33 -59.82 17.12
C ALA A 377 -15.54 -60.52 17.76
N LEU A 378 -16.76 -60.26 17.28
CA LEU A 378 -17.97 -60.95 17.70
C LEU A 378 -18.01 -62.38 17.15
N GLU A 379 -17.74 -62.59 15.86
CA GLU A 379 -17.73 -63.94 15.26
C GLU A 379 -16.69 -64.85 15.93
N ALA A 380 -15.50 -64.31 16.27
CA ALA A 380 -14.48 -65.02 17.02
C ALA A 380 -14.94 -65.41 18.44
N ARG A 381 -15.72 -64.55 19.12
CA ARG A 381 -16.31 -64.86 20.44
C ARG A 381 -17.40 -65.93 20.35
N LEU A 382 -18.28 -65.86 19.34
CA LEU A 382 -19.34 -66.84 19.14
C LEU A 382 -18.79 -68.22 18.80
N THR A 383 -17.80 -68.29 17.90
CA THR A 383 -17.10 -69.53 17.57
C THR A 383 -16.52 -70.18 18.82
N LYS A 384 -15.77 -69.39 19.61
CA LYS A 384 -15.18 -69.86 20.85
C LYS A 384 -16.24 -70.36 21.86
N ALA A 385 -17.36 -69.64 22.02
CA ALA A 385 -18.41 -70.03 22.94
C ALA A 385 -19.11 -71.34 22.54
N CYS A 386 -19.31 -71.58 21.24
CA CYS A 386 -19.82 -72.84 20.71
C CYS A 386 -18.81 -73.99 20.89
N GLU A 387 -17.52 -73.76 20.63
CA GLU A 387 -16.45 -74.75 20.82
C GLU A 387 -16.25 -75.14 22.30
N GLU A 388 -16.30 -74.18 23.23
CA GLU A 388 -16.17 -74.46 24.67
C GLU A 388 -17.46 -75.06 25.28
N GLY A 389 -18.63 -74.82 24.66
CA GLY A 389 -19.93 -75.28 25.15
C GLY A 389 -20.28 -76.72 24.79
N ILE A 390 -19.82 -77.22 23.64
CA ILE A 390 -20.14 -78.56 23.13
C ILE A 390 -19.15 -79.59 23.68
N GLN A 391 -19.65 -80.59 24.41
CA GLN A 391 -18.79 -81.64 24.97
C GLN A 391 -18.36 -82.63 23.89
N ASN A 392 -17.05 -82.90 23.84
CA ASN A 392 -16.40 -83.58 22.73
C ASN A 392 -16.39 -85.11 22.92
N GLU A 393 -17.58 -85.74 22.84
CA GLU A 393 -17.80 -87.18 23.07
C GLU A 393 -18.28 -87.97 21.83
N GLY A 394 -18.09 -87.42 20.61
CA GLY A 394 -18.55 -88.04 19.34
C GLY A 394 -17.45 -88.19 18.27
N ASP A 395 -17.80 -88.77 17.12
CA ASP A 395 -16.94 -88.80 15.93
C ASP A 395 -16.81 -87.38 15.32
N ASP A 396 -15.65 -87.05 14.73
CA ASP A 396 -15.29 -85.68 14.28
C ASP A 396 -16.33 -85.01 13.35
N GLU A 397 -17.05 -85.76 12.52
CA GLU A 397 -18.08 -85.22 11.61
C GLU A 397 -19.31 -84.67 12.37
N ASP A 398 -19.69 -85.31 13.49
CA ASP A 398 -20.87 -84.93 14.28
C ASP A 398 -20.60 -83.67 15.10
N TYR A 399 -19.40 -83.57 15.69
CA TYR A 399 -18.95 -82.37 16.40
C TYR A 399 -18.98 -81.12 15.49
N GLN A 400 -18.48 -81.23 14.25
CA GLN A 400 -18.49 -80.13 13.28
C GLN A 400 -19.92 -79.72 12.86
N SER A 401 -20.84 -80.68 12.77
CA SER A 401 -22.27 -80.41 12.52
C SER A 401 -22.90 -79.59 13.67
N ARG A 402 -22.67 -80.02 14.92
CA ARG A 402 -23.22 -79.38 16.13
C ARG A 402 -22.65 -77.97 16.33
N VAL A 403 -21.34 -77.76 16.13
CA VAL A 403 -20.71 -76.42 16.15
C VAL A 403 -21.29 -75.51 15.05
N THR A 404 -21.50 -76.04 13.84
CA THR A 404 -22.09 -75.27 12.72
C THR A 404 -23.53 -74.85 13.03
N SER A 405 -24.33 -75.74 13.64
CA SER A 405 -25.70 -75.42 14.06
C SER A 405 -25.73 -74.38 15.18
N CYS A 406 -24.83 -74.49 16.17
CA CYS A 406 -24.67 -73.50 17.23
C CYS A 406 -24.38 -72.10 16.67
N LEU A 407 -23.46 -72.00 15.71
CA LEU A 407 -23.11 -70.74 15.05
C LEU A 407 -24.29 -70.14 14.26
N LEU A 408 -25.10 -70.96 13.59
CA LEU A 408 -26.26 -70.49 12.82
C LEU A 408 -27.39 -69.94 13.71
N GLU A 409 -27.63 -70.54 14.87
CA GLU A 409 -28.61 -70.03 15.84
C GLU A 409 -28.06 -68.83 16.62
N ALA A 410 -26.80 -68.88 17.08
CA ALA A 410 -26.18 -67.76 17.81
C ALA A 410 -26.07 -66.48 16.96
N LYS A 411 -25.90 -66.58 15.63
CA LYS A 411 -25.95 -65.42 14.71
C LYS A 411 -27.33 -64.74 14.61
N LYS A 412 -28.39 -65.30 15.19
CA LYS A 412 -29.72 -64.65 15.29
C LYS A 412 -29.87 -63.82 16.58
N CYS A 413 -28.97 -64.01 17.55
CA CYS A 413 -28.98 -63.28 18.81
C CYS A 413 -28.37 -61.88 18.66
N ALA A 414 -28.78 -60.95 19.53
CA ALA A 414 -28.04 -59.69 19.69
C ALA A 414 -26.65 -59.98 20.30
N PRO A 415 -25.59 -59.24 19.91
CA PRO A 415 -24.23 -59.47 20.40
C PRO A 415 -24.10 -59.46 21.93
N GLU A 416 -24.88 -58.60 22.57
CA GLU A 416 -24.96 -58.36 24.01
C GLU A 416 -25.94 -59.29 24.75
N ASP A 417 -26.73 -60.13 24.06
CA ASP A 417 -27.66 -61.05 24.70
C ASP A 417 -27.01 -62.41 24.98
N GLU A 418 -26.21 -62.44 26.05
CA GLU A 418 -25.60 -63.66 26.58
C GLU A 418 -26.63 -64.76 26.89
N SER A 419 -27.89 -64.41 27.16
CA SER A 419 -28.94 -65.38 27.48
C SER A 419 -29.44 -66.12 26.23
N CYS A 420 -29.58 -65.40 25.12
CA CYS A 420 -29.89 -65.96 23.81
C CYS A 420 -28.74 -66.84 23.30
N ILE A 421 -27.49 -66.39 23.41
CA ILE A 421 -26.30 -67.18 23.02
C ILE A 421 -26.23 -68.48 23.84
N ALA A 422 -26.45 -68.41 25.15
CA ALA A 422 -26.48 -69.58 26.02
C ALA A 422 -27.68 -70.52 25.78
N GLU A 423 -28.74 -70.06 25.08
CA GLU A 423 -29.84 -70.91 24.61
C GLU A 423 -29.49 -71.62 23.30
N ALA A 424 -28.90 -70.89 22.33
CA ALA A 424 -28.41 -71.48 21.07
C ALA A 424 -27.38 -72.60 21.30
N VAL A 425 -26.45 -72.43 22.26
CA VAL A 425 -25.48 -73.48 22.65
C VAL A 425 -26.20 -74.72 23.21
N ARG A 426 -27.24 -74.54 24.04
CA ARG A 426 -28.01 -75.66 24.63
C ARG A 426 -28.87 -76.39 23.59
N GLU A 427 -29.43 -75.67 22.62
CA GLU A 427 -30.20 -76.28 21.54
C GLU A 427 -29.28 -77.10 20.63
N ALA A 428 -28.11 -76.56 20.25
CA ALA A 428 -27.13 -77.28 19.44
C ALA A 428 -26.46 -78.48 20.15
N ASP A 429 -26.28 -78.43 21.47
CA ASP A 429 -25.80 -79.59 22.25
C ASP A 429 -26.88 -80.69 22.41
N SER A 430 -28.16 -80.37 22.15
CA SER A 430 -29.27 -81.34 22.18
C SER A 430 -29.53 -82.05 20.84
N LEU A 431 -28.87 -81.61 19.76
CA LEU A 431 -28.79 -82.28 18.47
C LEU A 431 -27.68 -83.34 18.50
#